data_AF-A0A7X1AZR8-F1
#
_entry.id   AF-A0A7X1AZR8-F1
#
_cell.length_a   1.000
_cell.length_b   1.000
_cell.length_c   1.000
_cell.angle_alpha   90.00
_cell.angle_beta   90.00
_cell.angle_gamma   90.00
#
_symmetry.space_group_name_H-M   'P 1'
#
loop_
_entity.id
_entity.type
_entity.pdbx_description
1 polymer ?
#
loop_
_entity_poly.entity_id
_entity_poly.type
_entity_poly.pdbx_seq_one_letter_code
_entity_poly.pdbx_strand_id
1 'polypeptide(L)'
;PFQGRYKGIVVEPGHVFAQVCHYIHLNPVRAGIVSAENLGEYRWSSFFRIEKRKRPEWLDFSTVLSDSGGLGDNRTGWNRYRDYLVWLAEDDLEKKKLAEAQMSRGWCKGSKEFRKAMRDEAKAKGAQLDRVRFEGLEPKSLIEERMMVWEEELVQAATVAGIDLGALPRPKMSREKCLLAAVMKKRTSVSNRWLAERLAMGSVSTPTQAAKRASENPGVRKEIERIEKALE
;
A
#
# COMPACT_ATOMS: atom_id res chain seq x y z
N PRO A 1 -9.90 21.92 -1.06
CA PRO A 1 -8.76 21.08 -0.59
C PRO A 1 -8.44 19.96 -1.58
N PHE A 2 -7.21 19.92 -2.12
CA PHE A 2 -6.72 18.88 -3.04
C PHE A 2 -6.23 17.60 -2.32
N GLN A 3 -6.32 17.57 -0.99
CA GLN A 3 -5.99 16.39 -0.18
C GLN A 3 -6.91 15.23 -0.58
N GLY A 4 -6.32 14.18 -1.17
CA GLY A 4 -7.02 12.95 -1.59
C GLY A 4 -7.25 12.78 -3.10
N ARG A 5 -6.92 13.79 -3.96
CA ARG A 5 -7.15 13.68 -5.42
C ARG A 5 -6.02 13.04 -6.21
N TYR A 6 -4.79 13.09 -5.69
CA TYR A 6 -3.64 12.44 -6.32
C TYR A 6 -3.25 11.22 -5.50
N LYS A 7 -3.44 10.04 -6.11
CA LYS A 7 -2.96 8.77 -5.58
C LYS A 7 -1.73 8.36 -6.39
N GLY A 8 -0.55 8.70 -5.87
CA GLY A 8 0.71 8.15 -6.36
C GLY A 8 0.93 6.78 -5.75
N ILE A 9 1.31 5.80 -6.57
CA ILE A 9 1.78 4.50 -6.08
C ILE A 9 3.30 4.55 -6.13
N VAL A 10 3.95 4.34 -4.99
CA VAL A 10 5.41 4.19 -4.93
C VAL A 10 5.76 2.83 -5.52
N VAL A 11 6.76 2.78 -6.40
CA VAL A 11 7.15 1.55 -7.09
C VAL A 11 8.64 1.32 -6.88
N GLU A 12 8.98 0.13 -6.41
CA GLU A 12 10.36 -0.32 -6.27
C GLU A 12 11.00 -0.39 -7.67
N PRO A 13 12.19 0.21 -7.85
CA PRO A 13 12.96 0.08 -9.08
C PRO A 13 13.24 -1.40 -9.42
N GLY A 14 13.52 -1.67 -10.69
CA GLY A 14 13.82 -3.03 -11.16
C GLY A 14 12.59 -3.78 -11.66
N HIS A 15 12.53 -5.08 -11.37
CA HIS A 15 11.49 -5.99 -11.86
C HIS A 15 10.06 -5.51 -11.60
N VAL A 16 9.76 -4.99 -10.40
CA VAL A 16 8.40 -4.50 -10.07
C VAL A 16 8.03 -3.28 -10.93
N PHE A 17 8.97 -2.35 -11.11
CA PHE A 17 8.79 -1.23 -12.02
C PHE A 17 8.56 -1.68 -13.47
N ALA A 18 9.33 -2.65 -13.95
CA ALA A 18 9.16 -3.19 -15.30
C ALA A 18 7.77 -3.81 -15.50
N GLN A 19 7.24 -4.55 -14.52
CA GLN A 19 5.87 -5.08 -14.57
C GLN A 19 4.81 -3.98 -14.64
N VAL A 20 5.00 -2.87 -13.92
CA VAL A 20 4.11 -1.70 -14.03
C VAL A 20 4.20 -1.09 -15.43
N CYS A 21 5.40 -0.98 -16.01
CA CYS A 21 5.57 -0.53 -17.39
C CYS A 21 4.88 -1.47 -18.40
N HIS A 22 5.00 -2.79 -18.26
CA HIS A 22 4.28 -3.75 -19.10
C HIS A 22 2.77 -3.54 -19.02
N TYR A 23 2.25 -3.42 -17.79
CA TYR A 23 0.83 -3.13 -17.56
C TYR A 23 0.37 -1.86 -18.29
N ILE A 24 1.15 -0.77 -18.16
CA ILE A 24 0.85 0.50 -18.81
C ILE A 24 0.91 0.39 -20.33
N HIS A 25 1.96 -0.25 -20.87
CA HIS A 25 2.10 -0.44 -22.32
C HIS A 25 0.97 -1.30 -22.89
N LEU A 26 0.45 -2.27 -22.13
CA LEU A 26 -0.65 -3.14 -22.54
C LEU A 26 -2.05 -2.55 -22.27
N ASN A 27 -2.18 -1.39 -21.61
CA ASN A 27 -3.48 -0.74 -21.42
C ASN A 27 -4.29 -0.52 -22.72
N PRO A 28 -3.72 -0.01 -23.83
CA PRO A 28 -4.49 0.17 -25.06
C PRO A 28 -4.97 -1.17 -25.67
N VAL A 29 -4.21 -2.26 -25.47
CA VAL A 29 -4.63 -3.62 -25.86
C VAL A 29 -5.77 -4.10 -24.98
N ARG A 30 -5.63 -3.94 -23.67
CA ARG A 30 -6.68 -4.29 -22.69
C ARG A 30 -7.96 -3.48 -22.88
N ALA A 31 -7.85 -2.27 -23.41
CA ALA A 31 -8.99 -1.42 -23.75
C ALA A 31 -9.59 -1.72 -25.14
N GLY A 32 -9.02 -2.67 -25.90
CA GLY A 32 -9.47 -3.02 -27.25
C GLY A 32 -9.21 -1.94 -28.30
N ILE A 33 -8.30 -0.99 -28.04
CA ILE A 33 -8.00 0.12 -28.95
C ILE A 33 -7.06 -0.33 -30.06
N VAL A 34 -6.09 -1.18 -29.74
CA VAL A 34 -5.13 -1.79 -30.69
C VAL A 34 -4.94 -3.27 -30.36
N SER A 35 -4.53 -4.07 -31.32
CA SER A 35 -4.06 -5.43 -31.05
C SER A 35 -2.65 -5.42 -30.44
N ALA A 36 -2.22 -6.54 -29.88
CA ALA A 36 -0.89 -6.65 -29.28
C ALA A 36 0.22 -6.44 -30.31
N GLU A 37 0.05 -6.99 -31.52
CA GLU A 37 0.98 -6.86 -32.64
C GLU A 37 1.14 -5.40 -33.08
N ASN A 38 0.05 -4.62 -32.95
CA ASN A 38 -0.04 -3.22 -33.37
C ASN A 38 0.18 -2.23 -32.20
N LEU A 39 0.75 -2.68 -31.08
CA LEU A 39 1.09 -1.82 -29.92
C LEU A 39 1.88 -0.56 -30.32
N GLY A 40 2.73 -0.67 -31.34
CA GLY A 40 3.55 0.42 -31.87
C GLY A 40 2.77 1.56 -32.52
N GLU A 41 1.48 1.38 -32.82
CA GLU A 41 0.64 2.38 -33.48
C GLU A 41 -0.01 3.36 -32.50
N TYR A 42 -0.12 3.00 -31.21
CA TYR A 42 -0.80 3.80 -30.21
C TYR A 42 0.03 5.01 -29.76
N ARG A 43 -0.18 6.15 -30.43
CA ARG A 43 0.62 7.38 -30.33
C ARG A 43 0.74 8.01 -28.94
N TRP A 44 -0.15 7.66 -28.02
CA TRP A 44 -0.20 8.19 -26.65
C TRP A 44 0.51 7.31 -25.61
N SER A 45 1.15 6.21 -26.04
CA SER A 45 2.03 5.41 -25.19
C SER A 45 3.51 5.78 -25.38
N SER A 46 4.30 5.67 -24.32
CA SER A 46 5.77 5.67 -24.40
C SER A 46 6.28 4.59 -25.35
N PHE A 47 5.57 3.47 -25.48
CA PHE A 47 5.91 2.38 -26.40
C PHE A 47 6.02 2.86 -27.86
N PHE A 48 5.14 3.76 -28.32
CA PHE A 48 5.22 4.36 -29.66
C PHE A 48 6.55 5.10 -29.92
N ARG A 49 7.19 5.60 -28.86
CA ARG A 49 8.46 6.34 -28.95
C ARG A 49 9.68 5.43 -28.94
N ILE A 50 9.54 4.13 -28.65
CA ILE A 50 10.69 3.22 -28.51
C ILE A 50 11.50 3.10 -29.81
N GLU A 51 10.84 3.14 -30.97
CA GLU A 51 11.50 3.05 -32.28
C GLU A 51 11.94 4.41 -32.85
N LYS A 52 11.67 5.51 -32.16
CA LYS A 52 11.96 6.86 -32.68
C LYS A 52 13.39 7.23 -32.35
N ARG A 53 14.16 7.63 -33.38
CA ARG A 53 15.55 8.09 -33.24
C ARG A 53 15.73 9.28 -32.29
N LYS A 54 14.74 10.18 -32.21
CA LYS A 54 14.72 11.31 -31.29
C LYS A 54 13.69 11.06 -30.20
N ARG A 55 14.15 10.63 -29.03
CA ARG A 55 13.35 10.53 -27.80
C ARG A 55 13.62 11.76 -26.93
N PRO A 56 12.65 12.24 -26.14
CA PRO A 56 12.90 13.23 -25.12
C PRO A 56 13.94 12.73 -24.11
N GLU A 57 14.79 13.61 -23.58
CA GLU A 57 15.86 13.24 -22.63
C GLU A 57 15.35 12.62 -21.34
N TRP A 58 14.13 12.97 -20.93
CA TRP A 58 13.49 12.43 -19.73
C TRP A 58 12.89 11.02 -19.94
N LEU A 59 12.85 10.50 -21.17
CA LEU A 59 12.28 9.20 -21.47
C LEU A 59 13.37 8.11 -21.47
N ASP A 60 13.43 7.38 -20.37
CA ASP A 60 14.37 6.27 -20.18
C ASP A 60 13.66 4.91 -20.21
N PHE A 61 14.27 3.95 -20.91
CA PHE A 61 13.84 2.55 -21.00
C PHE A 61 14.83 1.57 -20.34
N SER A 62 15.91 2.06 -19.74
CA SER A 62 16.99 1.23 -19.20
C SER A 62 16.47 0.15 -18.24
N THR A 63 15.66 0.52 -17.24
CA THR A 63 15.08 -0.40 -16.27
C THR A 63 14.16 -1.40 -16.94
N VAL A 64 13.19 -0.96 -17.75
CA VAL A 64 12.23 -1.89 -18.35
C VAL A 64 12.90 -2.88 -19.30
N LEU A 65 13.90 -2.47 -20.06
CA LEU A 65 14.62 -3.36 -20.97
C LEU A 65 15.54 -4.33 -20.19
N SER A 66 16.30 -3.82 -19.21
CA SER A 66 17.16 -4.63 -18.35
C SER A 66 16.37 -5.70 -17.60
N ASP A 67 15.23 -5.33 -17.00
CA ASP A 67 14.40 -6.24 -16.21
C ASP A 67 13.46 -7.11 -17.07
N SER A 68 13.37 -6.88 -18.38
CA SER A 68 12.64 -7.74 -19.34
C SER A 68 13.55 -8.77 -20.01
N GLY A 69 14.58 -9.26 -19.30
CA GLY A 69 15.52 -10.27 -19.81
C GLY A 69 16.85 -9.70 -20.32
N GLY A 70 17.33 -8.60 -19.74
CA GLY A 70 18.64 -8.02 -20.06
C GLY A 70 18.70 -7.41 -21.46
N LEU A 71 17.60 -6.85 -21.94
CA LEU A 71 17.53 -6.29 -23.28
C LEU A 71 18.32 -4.99 -23.36
N GLY A 72 19.03 -4.80 -24.47
CA GLY A 72 19.72 -3.54 -24.76
C GLY A 72 18.77 -2.50 -25.35
N ASP A 73 19.08 -1.22 -25.15
CA ASP A 73 18.36 -0.10 -25.76
C ASP A 73 18.78 0.09 -27.23
N ASN A 74 18.42 -0.89 -28.05
CA ASN A 74 18.71 -0.95 -29.48
C ASN A 74 17.58 -1.67 -30.22
N ARG A 75 17.62 -1.65 -31.55
CA ARG A 75 16.61 -2.26 -32.42
C ARG A 75 16.26 -3.70 -32.01
N THR A 76 17.27 -4.53 -31.75
CA THR A 76 17.08 -5.94 -31.39
C THR A 76 16.40 -6.09 -30.04
N GLY A 77 16.81 -5.31 -29.04
CA GLY A 77 16.17 -5.30 -27.72
C GLY A 77 14.72 -4.84 -27.79
N TRP A 78 14.41 -3.81 -28.59
CA TRP A 78 13.03 -3.34 -28.75
C TRP A 78 12.13 -4.35 -29.45
N ASN A 79 12.62 -5.04 -30.47
CA ASN A 79 11.88 -6.13 -31.12
C ASN A 79 11.57 -7.24 -30.12
N ARG A 80 12.58 -7.69 -29.35
CA ARG A 80 12.37 -8.69 -28.30
C ARG A 80 11.40 -8.22 -27.21
N TYR A 81 11.45 -6.94 -26.85
CA TYR A 81 10.52 -6.37 -25.88
C TYR A 81 9.08 -6.34 -26.43
N ARG A 82 8.89 -6.02 -27.71
CA ARG A 82 7.59 -6.14 -28.38
C ARG A 82 7.09 -7.57 -28.32
N ASP A 83 7.91 -8.52 -28.76
CA ASP A 83 7.54 -9.94 -28.82
C ASP A 83 7.17 -10.46 -27.42
N TYR A 84 7.92 -10.03 -26.40
CA TYR A 84 7.60 -10.30 -25.01
C TYR A 84 6.24 -9.73 -24.60
N LEU A 85 5.91 -8.48 -24.95
CA LEU A 85 4.60 -7.90 -24.64
C LEU A 85 3.45 -8.56 -25.41
N VAL A 86 3.68 -9.00 -26.65
CA VAL A 86 2.70 -9.76 -27.43
C VAL A 86 2.42 -11.09 -26.73
N TRP A 87 3.46 -11.85 -26.41
CA TRP A 87 3.34 -13.10 -25.65
C TRP A 87 2.61 -12.88 -24.32
N LEU A 88 2.97 -11.83 -23.58
CA LEU A 88 2.34 -11.46 -22.31
C LEU A 88 0.86 -11.09 -22.46
N ALA A 89 0.48 -10.54 -23.61
CA ALA A 89 -0.87 -10.17 -23.97
C ALA A 89 -1.68 -11.31 -24.61
N GLU A 90 -1.08 -12.48 -24.86
CA GLU A 90 -1.76 -13.67 -25.36
C GLU A 90 -1.92 -14.73 -24.26
N ASP A 91 -0.92 -14.87 -23.38
CA ASP A 91 -0.92 -15.86 -22.30
C ASP A 91 -1.95 -15.54 -21.20
N ASP A 92 -2.93 -16.43 -21.02
CA ASP A 92 -4.02 -16.24 -20.07
C ASP A 92 -3.58 -16.31 -18.60
N LEU A 93 -2.50 -17.05 -18.29
CA LEU A 93 -1.95 -17.11 -16.93
C LEU A 93 -1.23 -15.81 -16.58
N GLU A 94 -0.43 -15.27 -17.49
CA GLU A 94 0.29 -14.02 -17.28
C GLU A 94 -0.63 -12.79 -17.32
N LYS A 95 -1.63 -12.76 -18.21
CA LYS A 95 -2.72 -11.77 -18.14
C LYS A 95 -3.37 -11.75 -16.76
N LYS A 96 -3.67 -12.95 -16.24
CA LYS A 96 -4.28 -13.12 -14.93
C LYS A 96 -3.33 -12.64 -13.83
N LYS A 97 -2.05 -12.99 -13.89
CA LYS A 97 -1.04 -12.49 -12.93
C LYS A 97 -0.88 -10.97 -12.97
N LEU A 98 -0.84 -10.35 -14.15
CA LEU A 98 -0.79 -8.88 -14.27
C LEU A 98 -2.05 -8.21 -13.73
N ALA A 99 -3.23 -8.80 -13.96
CA ALA A 99 -4.49 -8.33 -13.42
C ALA A 99 -4.56 -8.51 -11.89
N GLU A 100 -4.09 -9.65 -11.38
CA GLU A 100 -4.05 -10.01 -9.96
C GLU A 100 -2.97 -9.26 -9.18
N ALA A 101 -1.91 -8.79 -9.85
CA ALA A 101 -0.90 -7.93 -9.23
C ALA A 101 -1.47 -6.58 -8.76
N GLN A 102 -2.73 -6.28 -9.13
CA GLN A 102 -3.47 -5.10 -8.71
C GLN A 102 -2.63 -3.83 -8.88
N MET A 103 -1.98 -3.69 -10.05
CA MET A 103 -0.96 -2.66 -10.30
C MET A 103 -1.48 -1.22 -10.12
N SER A 104 -2.79 -1.03 -10.07
CA SER A 104 -3.47 0.24 -9.81
C SER A 104 -3.95 0.45 -8.36
N ARG A 105 -3.61 -0.45 -7.43
CA ARG A 105 -4.09 -0.41 -6.02
C ARG A 105 -2.95 -0.45 -5.00
N GLY A 106 -3.26 0.07 -3.81
CA GLY A 106 -2.30 0.25 -2.72
C GLY A 106 -1.54 1.57 -2.82
N TRP A 107 -0.56 1.74 -1.94
CA TRP A 107 0.31 2.91 -1.86
C TRP A 107 1.76 2.61 -2.27
N CYS A 108 2.18 1.33 -2.20
CA CYS A 108 3.52 0.88 -2.55
C CYS A 108 3.52 -0.52 -3.21
N LYS A 109 4.31 -0.66 -4.27
CA LYS A 109 4.62 -1.90 -4.98
C LYS A 109 6.12 -2.17 -4.84
N GLY A 110 6.48 -3.36 -4.35
CA GLY A 110 7.86 -3.72 -4.09
C GLY A 110 7.99 -4.97 -3.21
N SER A 111 9.20 -5.22 -2.74
CA SER A 111 9.56 -6.16 -1.69
C SER A 111 9.02 -5.72 -0.32
N LYS A 112 9.05 -6.60 0.68
CA LYS A 112 8.64 -6.25 2.06
C LYS A 112 9.61 -5.25 2.66
N GLU A 113 10.89 -5.41 2.33
CA GLU A 113 12.03 -4.60 2.75
C GLU A 113 11.87 -3.18 2.19
N PHE A 114 11.57 -3.04 0.90
CA PHE A 114 11.33 -1.75 0.27
C PHE A 114 10.10 -1.05 0.86
N ARG A 115 9.00 -1.78 1.09
CA ARG A 115 7.82 -1.20 1.77
C ARG A 115 8.15 -0.68 3.17
N LYS A 116 8.95 -1.42 3.94
CA LYS A 116 9.40 -0.98 5.26
C LYS A 116 10.23 0.29 5.16
N ALA A 117 11.24 0.30 4.28
CA ALA A 117 12.09 1.47 4.07
C ALA A 117 11.28 2.72 3.66
N MET A 118 10.31 2.58 2.75
CA MET A 118 9.44 3.69 2.34
C MET A 118 8.52 4.18 3.47
N ARG A 119 8.07 3.30 4.37
CA ARG A 119 7.33 3.71 5.57
C ARG A 119 8.22 4.50 6.53
N ASP A 120 9.44 4.01 6.77
CA ASP A 120 10.39 4.65 7.69
C ASP A 120 10.80 6.04 7.17
N GLU A 121 11.05 6.16 5.87
CA GLU A 121 11.35 7.44 5.22
C GLU A 121 10.17 8.42 5.32
N ALA A 122 8.95 7.95 5.07
CA ALA A 122 7.77 8.80 5.19
C ALA A 122 7.56 9.26 6.64
N LYS A 123 7.75 8.37 7.62
CA LYS A 123 7.70 8.70 9.05
C LYS A 123 8.74 9.78 9.40
N ALA A 124 9.97 9.65 8.89
CA ALA A 124 11.02 10.66 9.09
C ALA A 124 10.66 12.03 8.48
N LYS A 125 9.92 12.04 7.37
CA LYS A 125 9.39 13.27 6.73
C LYS A 125 8.11 13.80 7.37
N GLY A 126 7.67 13.23 8.50
CA GLY A 126 6.45 13.63 9.20
C GLY A 126 5.15 13.13 8.56
N ALA A 127 5.23 12.29 7.52
CA ALA A 127 4.10 11.66 6.88
C ALA A 127 3.86 10.27 7.46
N GLN A 128 2.85 10.16 8.33
CA GLN A 128 2.43 8.87 8.89
C GLN A 128 1.50 8.16 7.91
N LEU A 129 2.09 7.38 6.98
CA LEU A 129 1.35 6.59 5.99
C LEU A 129 0.40 5.56 6.64
N ASP A 130 0.74 5.17 7.86
CA ASP A 130 0.00 4.36 8.80
C ASP A 130 -1.14 5.12 9.49
N ARG A 131 -1.28 6.44 9.35
CA ARG A 131 -2.48 7.22 9.74
C ARG A 131 -3.39 7.53 8.55
N VAL A 132 -2.86 7.50 7.34
CA VAL A 132 -3.65 7.73 6.12
C VAL A 132 -4.41 6.45 5.78
N ARG A 133 -5.73 6.47 5.95
CA ARG A 133 -6.58 5.46 5.31
C ARG A 133 -6.45 5.65 3.81
N PHE A 134 -5.63 4.82 3.18
CA PHE A 134 -5.68 4.67 1.73
C PHE A 134 -7.03 4.06 1.37
N GLU A 135 -7.99 4.93 1.03
CA GLU A 135 -9.27 4.50 0.50
C GLU A 135 -9.02 3.74 -0.81
N GLY A 136 -9.40 2.46 -0.81
CA GLY A 136 -9.23 1.55 -1.92
C GLY A 136 -9.25 0.09 -1.49
N LEU A 137 -9.53 -0.79 -2.46
CA LEU A 137 -9.41 -2.24 -2.34
C LEU A 137 -7.93 -2.60 -2.15
N GLU A 138 -7.41 -2.45 -0.94
CA GLU A 138 -6.06 -2.89 -0.59
C GLU A 138 -5.94 -4.42 -0.80
N PRO A 139 -4.87 -4.91 -1.46
CA PRO A 139 -4.59 -6.34 -1.52
C PRO A 139 -4.65 -7.00 -0.12
N LYS A 140 -5.14 -8.25 -0.01
CA LYS A 140 -5.24 -8.97 1.27
C LYS A 140 -3.92 -8.97 2.05
N SER A 141 -2.79 -9.13 1.37
CA SER A 141 -1.46 -9.07 1.98
C SER A 141 -1.14 -7.76 2.67
N LEU A 142 -1.64 -6.62 2.17
CA LEU A 142 -1.47 -5.31 2.83
C LEU A 142 -2.38 -5.17 4.05
N ILE A 143 -3.56 -5.77 4.02
CA ILE A 143 -4.44 -5.84 5.18
C ILE A 143 -3.76 -6.64 6.29
N GLU A 144 -3.19 -7.79 5.96
CA GLU A 144 -2.43 -8.65 6.88
C GLU A 144 -1.20 -7.93 7.44
N GLU A 145 -0.38 -7.27 6.61
CA GLU A 145 0.75 -6.46 7.07
C GLU A 145 0.31 -5.36 8.05
N ARG A 146 -0.78 -4.64 7.75
CA ARG A 146 -1.31 -3.63 8.67
C ARG A 146 -1.80 -4.24 9.97
N MET A 147 -2.47 -5.39 9.90
CA MET A 147 -2.95 -6.09 11.09
C MET A 147 -1.79 -6.52 11.99
N MET A 148 -0.66 -6.95 11.42
CA MET A 148 0.55 -7.25 12.20
C MET A 148 1.09 -6.00 12.90
N VAL A 149 1.20 -4.87 12.18
CA VAL A 149 1.64 -3.60 12.78
C VAL A 149 0.68 -3.13 13.87
N TRP A 150 -0.64 -3.27 13.67
CA TRP A 150 -1.62 -2.94 14.71
C TRP A 150 -1.52 -3.86 15.93
N GLU A 151 -1.22 -5.14 15.73
CA GLU A 151 -1.00 -6.09 16.83
C GLU A 151 0.26 -5.73 17.61
N GLU A 152 1.38 -5.43 16.93
CA GLU A 152 2.63 -4.99 17.56
C GLU A 152 2.43 -3.71 18.39
N GLU A 153 1.79 -2.68 17.84
CA GLU A 153 1.47 -1.44 18.56
C GLU A 153 0.50 -1.69 19.72
N LEU A 154 -0.48 -2.58 19.55
CA LEU A 154 -1.42 -2.92 20.62
C LEU A 154 -0.70 -3.62 21.78
N VAL A 155 0.18 -4.56 21.48
CA VAL A 155 0.99 -5.27 22.47
C VAL A 155 1.87 -4.28 23.23
N GLN A 156 2.58 -3.40 22.52
CA GLN A 156 3.41 -2.36 23.15
C GLN A 156 2.59 -1.42 24.05
N ALA A 157 1.44 -0.94 23.56
CA ALA A 157 0.54 -0.09 24.34
C ALA A 157 0.00 -0.80 25.59
N ALA A 158 -0.35 -2.08 25.48
CA ALA A 158 -0.81 -2.87 26.61
C ALA A 158 0.30 -3.11 27.64
N THR A 159 1.53 -3.41 27.20
CA THR A 159 2.70 -3.57 28.08
C THR A 159 2.98 -2.29 28.86
N VAL A 160 3.03 -1.14 28.19
CA VAL A 160 3.27 0.16 28.85
C VAL A 160 2.13 0.53 29.81
N ALA A 161 0.89 0.16 29.47
CA ALA A 161 -0.28 0.38 30.31
C ALA A 161 -0.39 -0.61 31.48
N GLY A 162 0.42 -1.67 31.52
CA GLY A 162 0.28 -2.76 32.49
C GLY A 162 -1.01 -3.57 32.32
N ILE A 163 -1.54 -3.66 31.09
CA ILE A 163 -2.77 -4.37 30.77
C ILE A 163 -2.41 -5.73 30.15
N ASP A 164 -2.95 -6.80 30.73
CA ASP A 164 -2.88 -8.13 30.12
C ASP A 164 -3.95 -8.30 29.04
N LEU A 165 -3.50 -8.46 27.78
CA LEU A 165 -4.38 -8.69 26.63
C LEU A 165 -5.06 -10.07 26.68
N GLY A 166 -4.51 -11.04 27.41
CA GLY A 166 -5.10 -12.36 27.63
C GLY A 166 -6.22 -12.37 28.67
N ALA A 167 -6.26 -11.37 29.54
CA ALA A 167 -7.21 -11.27 30.66
C ALA A 167 -8.06 -10.00 30.61
N LEU A 168 -8.46 -9.56 29.42
CA LEU A 168 -9.29 -8.35 29.26
C LEU A 168 -10.66 -8.50 29.94
N PRO A 169 -11.17 -7.46 30.64
CA PRO A 169 -12.46 -7.54 31.32
C PRO A 169 -13.64 -7.81 30.39
N ARG A 170 -14.65 -8.55 30.88
CA ARG A 170 -15.88 -8.84 30.12
C ARG A 170 -16.62 -7.59 29.62
N PRO A 171 -16.77 -6.49 30.39
CA PRO A 171 -17.47 -5.31 29.91
C PRO A 171 -16.89 -4.75 28.61
N LYS A 172 -17.76 -4.46 27.63
CA LYS A 172 -17.35 -3.96 26.29
C LYS A 172 -16.62 -2.62 26.34
N MET A 173 -16.88 -1.82 27.37
CA MET A 173 -16.32 -0.49 27.60
C MET A 173 -15.62 -0.41 28.95
N SER A 174 -14.87 -1.45 29.33
CA SER A 174 -14.01 -1.39 30.52
C SER A 174 -12.96 -0.27 30.36
N ARG A 175 -12.37 0.17 31.47
CA ARG A 175 -11.36 1.25 31.48
C ARG A 175 -10.17 0.90 30.56
N GLU A 176 -9.70 -0.34 30.66
CA GLU A 176 -8.60 -0.92 29.91
C GLU A 176 -8.89 -0.89 28.40
N LYS A 177 -10.07 -1.38 28.00
CA LYS A 177 -10.47 -1.39 26.58
C LYS A 177 -10.65 0.03 26.03
N CYS A 178 -11.19 0.95 26.83
CA CYS A 178 -11.33 2.35 26.43
C CYS A 178 -9.97 3.03 26.27
N LEU A 179 -9.04 2.77 27.19
CA LEU A 179 -7.67 3.28 27.13
C LEU A 179 -6.95 2.78 25.87
N LEU A 180 -6.91 1.46 25.66
CA LEU A 180 -6.26 0.85 24.49
C LEU A 180 -6.90 1.32 23.18
N ALA A 181 -8.23 1.37 23.10
CA ALA A 181 -8.92 1.88 21.90
C ALA A 181 -8.56 3.35 21.61
N ALA A 182 -8.42 4.19 22.65
CA ALA A 182 -8.04 5.58 22.48
C ALA A 182 -6.58 5.74 22.01
N VAL A 183 -5.64 5.05 22.66
CA VAL A 183 -4.21 5.06 22.28
C VAL A 183 -4.05 4.58 20.84
N MET A 184 -4.63 3.42 20.50
CA MET A 184 -4.52 2.85 19.16
C MET A 184 -5.09 3.77 18.09
N LYS A 185 -6.24 4.42 18.33
CA LYS A 185 -6.85 5.35 17.37
C LYS A 185 -6.09 6.66 17.19
N LYS A 186 -5.31 7.08 18.19
CA LYS A 186 -4.42 8.24 18.05
C LYS A 186 -3.13 7.88 17.35
N ARG A 187 -2.55 6.72 17.65
CA ARG A 187 -1.23 6.32 17.14
C ARG A 187 -1.27 5.69 15.75
N THR A 188 -2.37 5.05 15.38
CA THR A 188 -2.46 4.23 14.14
C THR A 188 -3.73 4.51 13.33
N SER A 189 -3.80 4.03 12.08
CA SER A 189 -5.02 4.01 11.26
C SER A 189 -5.94 2.80 11.54
N VAL A 190 -5.87 2.21 12.73
CA VAL A 190 -6.61 0.99 13.05
C VAL A 190 -8.08 1.07 12.68
N SER A 191 -8.61 -0.01 12.10
CA SER A 191 -10.03 -0.08 11.77
C SER A 191 -10.86 -0.33 13.03
N ASN A 192 -12.07 0.25 13.10
CA ASN A 192 -12.96 -0.03 14.23
C ASN A 192 -13.40 -1.50 14.26
N ARG A 193 -13.48 -2.17 13.11
CA ARG A 193 -13.80 -3.61 13.04
C ARG A 193 -12.72 -4.41 13.77
N TRP A 194 -11.46 -4.18 13.41
CA TRP A 194 -10.32 -4.85 14.04
C TRP A 194 -10.28 -4.61 15.55
N LEU A 195 -10.44 -3.37 16.02
CA LEU A 195 -10.49 -3.08 17.46
C LEU A 195 -11.67 -3.77 18.17
N ALA A 196 -12.85 -3.77 17.56
CA ALA A 196 -14.04 -4.37 18.15
C ALA A 196 -13.88 -5.89 18.32
N GLU A 197 -13.26 -6.55 17.35
CA GLU A 197 -12.93 -7.97 17.39
C GLU A 197 -11.81 -8.24 18.40
N ARG A 198 -10.66 -7.57 18.24
CA ARG A 198 -9.45 -7.83 19.03
C ARG A 198 -9.61 -7.54 20.53
N LEU A 199 -10.40 -6.52 20.88
CA LEU A 199 -10.69 -6.14 22.27
C LEU A 199 -12.05 -6.68 22.77
N ALA A 200 -12.75 -7.49 21.98
CA ALA A 200 -14.07 -8.03 22.30
C ALA A 200 -15.06 -6.94 22.78
N MET A 201 -15.23 -5.89 21.97
CA MET A 201 -16.10 -4.73 22.28
C MET A 201 -17.50 -4.85 21.66
N GLY A 202 -17.78 -5.95 20.95
CA GLY A 202 -19.08 -6.22 20.33
C GLY A 202 -19.21 -5.50 18.99
N SER A 203 -19.91 -4.36 18.95
CA SER A 203 -20.20 -3.67 17.68
C SER A 203 -19.03 -2.82 17.20
N VAL A 204 -18.91 -2.66 15.88
CA VAL A 204 -17.96 -1.78 15.18
C VAL A 204 -18.09 -0.30 15.55
N SER A 205 -19.20 0.13 16.16
CA SER A 205 -19.35 1.51 16.66
C SER A 205 -18.70 1.72 18.03
N THR A 206 -18.57 0.65 18.82
CA THR A 206 -18.12 0.71 20.23
C THR A 206 -16.72 1.29 20.42
N PRO A 207 -15.70 0.95 19.59
CA PRO A 207 -14.36 1.51 19.75
C PRO A 207 -14.30 3.03 19.62
N THR A 208 -15.17 3.63 18.80
CA THR A 208 -15.24 5.09 18.66
C THR A 208 -15.85 5.73 19.91
N GLN A 209 -16.93 5.15 20.43
CA GLN A 209 -17.55 5.63 21.68
C GLN A 209 -16.61 5.47 22.87
N ALA A 210 -15.88 4.36 22.95
CA ALA A 210 -14.91 4.07 24.00
C ALA A 210 -13.74 5.08 23.98
N ALA A 211 -13.19 5.37 22.79
CA ALA A 211 -12.13 6.36 22.66
C ALA A 211 -12.59 7.78 23.03
N LYS A 212 -13.82 8.15 22.67
CA LYS A 212 -14.43 9.43 23.07
C LYS A 212 -14.55 9.50 24.60
N ARG A 213 -15.14 8.48 25.23
CA ARG A 213 -15.30 8.39 26.70
C ARG A 213 -13.96 8.44 27.44
N ALA A 214 -12.92 7.79 26.91
CA ALA A 214 -11.58 7.83 27.47
C ALA A 214 -10.98 9.24 27.44
N SER A 215 -11.23 9.99 26.36
CA SER A 215 -10.73 11.36 26.20
C SER A 215 -11.46 12.37 27.10
N GLU A 216 -12.73 12.11 27.43
CA GLU A 216 -13.55 12.92 28.35
C GLU A 216 -13.19 12.69 29.83
N ASN A 217 -12.61 11.54 30.18
CA ASN A 217 -12.16 11.26 31.54
C ASN A 217 -10.74 11.81 31.80
N PRO A 218 -10.55 12.80 32.69
CA PRO A 218 -9.24 13.44 32.89
C PRO A 218 -8.14 12.49 33.36
N GLY A 219 -8.48 11.48 34.17
CA GLY A 219 -7.51 10.50 34.68
C GLY A 219 -7.03 9.56 33.56
N VAL A 220 -7.96 9.09 32.73
CA VAL A 220 -7.63 8.23 31.57
C VAL A 220 -6.89 9.04 30.51
N ARG A 221 -7.25 10.30 30.28
CA ARG A 221 -6.55 11.18 29.34
C ARG A 221 -5.06 11.35 29.67
N LYS A 222 -4.72 11.59 30.94
CA LYS A 222 -3.32 11.68 31.39
C LYS A 222 -2.56 10.38 31.15
N GLU A 223 -3.23 9.25 31.32
CA GLU A 223 -2.65 7.93 31.09
C GLU A 223 -2.43 7.66 29.60
N ILE A 224 -3.36 8.09 28.73
CA ILE A 224 -3.16 8.08 27.26
C ILE A 224 -1.91 8.88 26.91
N GLU A 225 -1.79 10.13 27.39
CA GLU A 225 -0.65 11.00 27.12
C GLU A 225 0.67 10.40 27.62
N ARG A 226 0.65 9.74 28.79
CA ARG A 226 1.81 9.01 29.33
C ARG A 226 2.23 7.85 28.42
N ILE A 227 1.27 7.04 27.95
CA ILE A 227 1.54 5.90 27.07
C ILE A 227 2.05 6.40 25.72
N GLU A 228 1.44 7.45 25.17
CA GLU A 228 1.89 8.05 23.91
C GLU A 228 3.36 8.49 23.99
N LYS A 229 3.75 9.19 25.07
CA LYS A 229 5.12 9.63 25.30
C LYS A 229 6.12 8.50 25.54
N ALA A 230 5.70 7.40 26.16
CA ALA A 230 6.56 6.25 26.41
C ALA A 230 6.83 5.40 25.17
N LEU A 231 6.02 5.57 24.13
CA LEU A 231 6.10 4.85 22.86
C LEU A 231 6.59 5.74 21.69
N GLU A 232 6.95 7.00 21.96
CA GLU A 232 7.67 7.88 21.02
C GLU A 232 9.15 7.52 20.98
#